data_AF-A0A7E4UY87-F1
#
_entry.id   AF-A0A7E4UY87-F1
#
_cell.length_a   1.000
_cell.length_b   1.000
_cell.length_c   1.000
_cell.angle_alpha   90.00
_cell.angle_beta   90.00
_cell.angle_gamma   90.00
#
_symmetry.space_group_name_H-M   'P 1'
#
loop_
_entity.id
_entity.type
_entity.pdbx_description
1 polymer ?
#
loop_
_entity_poly.entity_id
_entity_poly.type
_entity_poly.pdbx_seq_one_letter_code
_entity_poly.pdbx_strand_id
1 'polypeptide(L)'
;MGNSTSKKDNVIHADIADGNEPIPIKVINNYNEKQPFPFQYGTEYRLSEKVKSLTYQPTESDGCNCVAECTSELCRCESSSTATFDTINRRMQTFIDSYTCGDHQYIECGQHCGCMAKCKRRLTRDTIMKNIEVRYKPDVGFTVIACQHIAAGMPIMNYIGNVVIQEELEKNLNAIWGTDYTFNFHNEVRVLF
;
A
#
# COMPACT_ATOMS: atom_id res chain seq x y z
N MET A 1 16.82 -32.89 28.13
CA MET A 1 15.80 -31.83 27.96
C MET A 1 16.55 -30.54 27.66
N GLY A 2 16.57 -30.13 26.39
CA GLY A 2 17.34 -28.96 25.96
C GLY A 2 16.63 -27.67 26.33
N ASN A 3 17.29 -26.81 27.10
CA ASN A 3 16.87 -25.44 27.34
C ASN A 3 16.96 -24.67 26.01
N SER A 4 15.83 -24.45 25.33
CA SER A 4 15.76 -23.47 24.25
C SER A 4 15.74 -22.07 24.88
N THR A 5 16.91 -21.51 25.16
CA THR A 5 17.03 -20.07 25.44
C THR A 5 16.56 -19.33 24.18
N SER A 6 15.36 -18.72 24.20
CA SER A 6 14.92 -17.90 23.07
C SER A 6 15.88 -16.72 22.96
N LYS A 7 16.69 -16.68 21.91
CA LYS A 7 17.62 -15.58 21.66
C LYS A 7 16.78 -14.30 21.57
N LYS A 8 17.06 -13.32 22.44
CA LYS A 8 16.36 -12.03 22.43
C LYS A 8 16.60 -11.37 21.08
N ASP A 9 15.53 -10.93 20.42
CA ASP A 9 15.63 -10.21 19.15
C ASP A 9 16.42 -8.91 19.34
N ASN A 10 17.37 -8.67 18.44
CA ASN A 10 18.14 -7.44 18.33
C ASN A 10 17.34 -6.43 17.49
N VAL A 11 16.61 -5.57 18.19
CA VAL A 11 15.81 -4.50 17.60
C VAL A 11 16.75 -3.32 17.29
N ILE A 12 16.95 -3.02 16.01
CA ILE A 12 17.81 -1.92 15.55
C ILE A 12 17.03 -0.62 15.32
N HIS A 13 15.72 -0.72 15.08
CA HIS A 13 14.78 0.41 15.14
C HIS A 13 13.52 -0.03 15.86
N ALA A 14 13.10 0.73 16.89
CA ALA A 14 11.89 0.43 17.64
C ALA A 14 10.62 0.75 16.84
N ASP A 15 10.69 1.75 15.96
CA ASP A 15 9.65 2.10 15.00
C ASP A 15 10.27 2.79 13.79
N ILE A 16 10.20 2.18 12.61
CA ILE A 16 10.70 2.77 11.37
C ILE A 16 9.73 3.81 10.78
N ALA A 17 8.48 3.81 11.23
CA ALA A 17 7.48 4.79 10.84
C ALA A 17 7.51 6.06 11.70
N ASP A 18 8.28 6.07 12.79
CA ASP A 18 8.40 7.19 13.73
C ASP A 18 7.03 7.75 14.19
N GLY A 19 6.10 6.84 14.52
CA GLY A 19 4.74 7.18 14.97
C GLY A 19 3.78 7.64 13.86
N ASN A 20 4.19 7.67 12.59
CA ASN A 20 3.28 8.00 11.48
C ASN A 20 2.26 6.90 11.17
N GLU A 21 2.46 5.70 11.72
CA GLU A 21 1.53 4.58 11.64
C GLU A 21 0.89 4.29 13.01
N PRO A 22 -0.36 3.78 13.05
CA PRO A 22 -1.03 3.47 14.32
C PRO A 22 -0.39 2.30 15.08
N ILE A 23 0.37 1.44 14.40
CA ILE A 23 1.09 0.31 14.99
C ILE A 23 2.59 0.48 14.67
N PRO A 24 3.48 0.53 15.67
CA PRO A 24 4.92 0.67 15.44
C PRO A 24 5.48 -0.48 14.61
N ILE A 25 6.32 -0.15 13.62
CA ILE A 25 6.95 -1.13 12.73
C ILE A 25 8.41 -1.30 13.14
N LYS A 26 8.70 -2.36 13.90
CA LYS A 26 10.07 -2.64 14.37
C LYS A 26 10.95 -3.15 13.25
N VAL A 27 12.24 -2.83 13.34
CA VAL A 27 13.30 -3.42 12.51
C VAL A 27 14.20 -4.29 13.37
N ILE A 28 14.36 -5.55 12.97
CA ILE A 28 15.12 -6.56 13.71
C ILE A 28 16.24 -7.11 12.83
N ASN A 29 17.46 -7.12 13.35
CA ASN A 29 18.60 -7.74 12.69
C ASN A 29 19.45 -8.54 13.69
N ASN A 30 19.29 -9.88 13.64
CA ASN A 30 19.98 -10.81 14.51
C ASN A 30 21.29 -11.38 13.91
N TYR A 31 21.68 -10.94 12.71
CA TYR A 31 22.72 -11.58 11.91
C TYR A 31 23.98 -10.74 11.74
N ASN A 32 23.84 -9.41 11.61
CA ASN A 32 24.97 -8.49 11.40
C ASN A 32 24.61 -7.06 11.83
N GLU A 33 25.51 -6.11 11.56
CA GLU A 33 25.37 -4.69 11.90
C GLU A 33 24.76 -3.83 10.77
N LYS A 34 24.26 -4.46 9.70
CA LYS A 34 23.63 -3.72 8.59
C LYS A 34 22.39 -3.00 9.09
N GLN A 35 22.24 -1.77 8.59
CA GLN A 35 21.07 -0.93 8.79
C GLN A 35 20.24 -0.89 7.50
N PRO A 36 18.92 -0.63 7.58
CA PRO A 36 18.13 -0.27 6.41
C PRO A 36 18.78 0.91 5.70
N PHE A 37 18.62 0.97 4.38
CA PHE A 37 19.07 2.12 3.62
C PHE A 37 18.38 3.40 4.16
N PRO A 38 19.06 4.54 4.37
CA PRO A 38 18.41 5.77 4.84
C PRO A 38 17.26 6.23 3.93
N PHE A 39 16.08 6.45 4.49
CA PHE A 39 14.92 6.97 3.77
C PHE A 39 14.05 7.83 4.67
N GLN A 40 13.11 8.56 4.07
CA GLN A 40 12.07 9.28 4.80
C GLN A 40 10.75 8.51 4.71
N TYR A 41 10.26 7.99 5.83
CA TYR A 41 8.98 7.29 5.87
C TYR A 41 7.84 8.21 5.41
N GLY A 42 6.91 7.67 4.62
CA GLY A 42 5.76 8.40 4.09
C GLY A 42 4.52 7.52 4.14
N THR A 43 3.39 8.15 4.49
CA THR A 43 2.06 7.52 4.54
C THR A 43 1.18 7.91 3.35
N GLU A 44 1.65 8.86 2.53
CA GLU A 44 0.94 9.40 1.38
C GLU A 44 1.85 9.46 0.14
N TYR A 45 1.23 9.33 -1.03
CA TYR A 45 1.91 9.49 -2.32
C TYR A 45 2.40 10.93 -2.51
N ARG A 46 3.65 11.08 -2.95
CA ARG A 46 4.21 12.38 -3.34
C ARG A 46 4.24 12.49 -4.86
N LEU A 47 3.30 13.24 -5.43
CA LEU A 47 3.20 13.38 -6.87
C LEU A 47 4.24 14.40 -7.39
N SER A 48 4.95 14.08 -8.47
CA SER A 48 5.75 15.08 -9.21
C SER A 48 4.85 16.16 -9.82
N GLU A 49 5.40 17.34 -10.12
CA GLU A 49 4.61 18.40 -10.78
C GLU A 49 4.06 17.95 -12.15
N LYS A 50 4.84 17.15 -12.88
CA LYS A 50 4.38 16.58 -14.16
C LYS A 50 3.22 15.62 -13.94
N VAL A 51 3.31 14.71 -12.96
CA VAL A 51 2.20 13.82 -12.61
C VAL A 51 0.97 14.61 -12.17
N LYS A 52 1.12 15.62 -11.31
CA LYS A 52 0.00 16.49 -10.88
C LYS A 52 -0.71 17.13 -12.07
N SER A 53 0.05 17.64 -13.04
CA SER A 53 -0.52 18.28 -14.25
C SER A 53 -1.31 17.32 -15.16
N LEU A 54 -0.99 16.01 -15.09
CA LEU A 54 -1.66 14.96 -15.85
C LEU A 54 -2.78 14.26 -15.06
N THR A 55 -2.86 14.50 -13.75
CA THR A 55 -3.80 13.80 -12.88
C THR A 55 -5.19 14.43 -13.00
N TYR A 56 -6.17 13.61 -13.38
CA TYR A 56 -7.58 14.00 -13.35
C TYR A 56 -8.01 14.37 -11.93
N GLN A 57 -8.64 15.54 -11.78
CA GLN A 57 -9.22 15.98 -10.52
C GLN A 57 -10.69 15.54 -10.46
N PRO A 58 -11.05 14.62 -9.54
CA PRO A 58 -12.43 14.16 -9.43
C PRO A 58 -13.38 15.31 -9.09
N THR A 59 -14.59 15.21 -9.60
CA THR A 59 -15.69 16.15 -9.35
C THR A 59 -16.83 15.44 -8.62
N GLU A 60 -17.84 16.19 -8.16
CA GLU A 60 -19.10 15.64 -7.65
C GLU A 60 -19.74 14.65 -8.63
N SER A 61 -19.57 14.88 -9.94
CA SER A 61 -20.11 14.00 -10.96
C SER A 61 -19.40 12.65 -11.03
N ASP A 62 -18.23 12.47 -10.41
CA ASP A 62 -17.52 11.19 -10.36
C ASP A 62 -17.92 10.32 -9.15
N GLY A 63 -18.60 10.92 -8.17
CA GLY A 63 -19.10 10.22 -7.00
C GLY A 63 -20.37 9.42 -7.25
N CYS A 64 -20.70 8.54 -6.30
CA CYS A 64 -22.03 7.93 -6.24
C CYS A 64 -23.03 8.85 -5.54
N ASN A 65 -24.31 8.76 -5.91
CA ASN A 65 -25.42 9.49 -5.28
C ASN A 65 -26.10 8.68 -4.16
N CYS A 66 -25.45 7.63 -3.66
CA CYS A 66 -26.02 6.80 -2.60
C CYS A 66 -26.17 7.60 -1.30
N VAL A 67 -27.29 7.47 -0.59
CA VAL A 67 -27.53 8.17 0.70
C VAL A 67 -27.21 7.32 1.93
N ALA A 68 -26.89 6.03 1.72
CA ALA A 68 -26.59 5.04 2.75
C ALA A 68 -25.30 4.28 2.42
N GLU A 69 -25.13 3.05 2.93
CA GLU A 69 -23.98 2.19 2.58
C GLU A 69 -24.05 1.72 1.12
N CYS A 70 -22.91 1.74 0.43
CA CYS A 70 -22.79 1.28 -0.95
C CYS A 70 -22.58 -0.25 -1.01
N THR A 71 -23.68 -1.00 -0.94
CA THR A 71 -23.68 -2.48 -1.04
C THR A 71 -24.50 -3.02 -2.22
N SER A 72 -24.95 -2.13 -3.11
CA SER A 72 -25.78 -2.46 -4.27
C SER A 72 -25.03 -2.11 -5.56
N GLU A 73 -25.29 -2.88 -6.62
CA GLU A 73 -24.84 -2.60 -7.99
C GLU A 73 -25.37 -1.25 -8.52
N LEU A 74 -26.39 -0.67 -7.89
CA LEU A 74 -26.86 0.71 -8.19
C LEU A 74 -25.84 1.78 -7.77
N CYS A 75 -24.85 1.44 -6.94
CA CYS A 75 -23.77 2.34 -6.61
C CYS A 75 -22.83 2.46 -7.80
N ARG A 76 -22.65 3.70 -8.30
CA ARG A 76 -21.69 3.99 -9.37
C ARG A 76 -20.30 3.41 -9.09
N CYS A 77 -19.76 3.61 -7.89
CA CYS A 77 -18.44 3.10 -7.52
C CYS A 77 -18.36 1.57 -7.59
N GLU A 78 -19.44 0.86 -7.24
CA GLU A 78 -19.50 -0.60 -7.43
C GLU A 78 -19.60 -0.95 -8.91
N SER A 79 -20.53 -0.35 -9.66
CA SER A 79 -20.70 -0.64 -11.10
C SER A 79 -19.48 -0.29 -11.96
N SER A 80 -18.63 0.62 -11.50
CA SER A 80 -17.37 0.99 -12.16
C SER A 80 -16.18 0.13 -11.73
N SER A 81 -16.36 -0.75 -10.73
CA SER A 81 -15.33 -1.69 -10.31
C SER A 81 -15.40 -2.95 -11.18
N THR A 82 -14.26 -3.44 -11.66
CA THR A 82 -14.16 -4.76 -12.30
C THR A 82 -13.77 -5.85 -11.28
N ALA A 83 -13.19 -5.44 -10.15
CA ALA A 83 -12.89 -6.32 -9.03
C ALA A 83 -14.04 -6.34 -8.00
N THR A 84 -14.34 -7.54 -7.47
CA THR A 84 -15.35 -7.76 -6.43
C THR A 84 -14.68 -7.82 -5.07
N PHE A 85 -15.20 -7.02 -4.14
CA PHE A 85 -14.72 -6.97 -2.76
C PHE A 85 -15.85 -7.23 -1.77
N ASP A 86 -15.65 -8.20 -0.89
CA ASP A 86 -16.51 -8.44 0.25
C ASP A 86 -16.28 -7.34 1.29
N THR A 87 -17.18 -6.36 1.30
CA THR A 87 -17.15 -5.22 2.22
C THR A 87 -17.43 -5.58 3.67
N ILE A 88 -18.04 -6.75 3.93
CA ILE A 88 -18.35 -7.24 5.28
C ILE A 88 -17.10 -7.85 5.89
N ASN A 89 -16.48 -8.81 5.19
CA ASN A 89 -15.29 -9.50 5.68
C ASN A 89 -13.99 -8.76 5.35
N ARG A 90 -14.07 -7.67 4.58
CA ARG A 90 -12.96 -6.85 4.09
C ARG A 90 -11.95 -7.66 3.27
N ARG A 91 -12.45 -8.41 2.29
CA ARG A 91 -11.63 -9.34 1.47
C ARG A 91 -11.94 -9.21 -0.02
N MET A 92 -10.89 -9.15 -0.82
CA MET A 92 -10.99 -9.32 -2.27
C MET A 92 -11.49 -10.72 -2.58
N GLN A 93 -12.53 -10.81 -3.42
CA GLN A 93 -13.11 -12.07 -3.89
C GLN A 93 -12.64 -12.42 -5.30
N THR A 94 -12.24 -11.42 -6.08
CA THR A 94 -11.63 -11.61 -7.38
C THR A 94 -10.30 -12.33 -7.23
N PHE A 95 -10.22 -13.54 -7.78
CA PHE A 95 -8.97 -14.26 -7.94
C PHE A 95 -8.23 -13.67 -9.13
N ILE A 96 -7.02 -13.18 -8.88
CA ILE A 96 -6.16 -12.60 -9.90
C ILE A 96 -5.39 -13.76 -10.54
N ASP A 97 -5.83 -14.19 -11.71
CA ASP A 97 -5.16 -15.20 -12.54
C ASP A 97 -4.26 -14.57 -13.63
N SER A 98 -4.49 -13.29 -13.96
CA SER A 98 -3.63 -12.45 -14.79
C SER A 98 -3.03 -11.28 -13.99
N TYR A 99 -1.74 -11.02 -14.17
CA TYR A 99 -1.03 -9.89 -13.55
C TYR A 99 -1.00 -8.64 -14.44
N THR A 100 -2.00 -8.44 -15.30
CA THR A 100 -2.06 -7.24 -16.13
C THR A 100 -2.64 -6.09 -15.32
N CYS A 101 -1.92 -4.97 -15.27
CA CYS A 101 -2.42 -3.79 -14.59
C CYS A 101 -3.68 -3.26 -15.31
N GLY A 102 -4.76 -3.04 -14.56
CA GLY A 102 -6.02 -2.53 -15.08
C GLY A 102 -7.10 -3.59 -15.31
N ASP A 103 -6.77 -4.88 -15.37
CA ASP A 103 -7.77 -5.95 -15.55
C ASP A 103 -8.76 -5.99 -14.37
N HIS A 104 -8.23 -5.81 -13.16
CA HIS A 104 -8.97 -5.87 -11.91
C HIS A 104 -8.84 -4.55 -11.15
N GLN A 105 -9.87 -3.70 -11.25
CA GLN A 105 -9.93 -2.39 -10.61
C GLN A 105 -11.03 -2.39 -9.55
N TYR A 106 -10.65 -1.99 -8.34
CA TYR A 106 -11.60 -1.72 -7.27
C TYR A 106 -11.70 -0.20 -7.07
N ILE A 107 -12.88 0.36 -7.34
CA ILE A 107 -13.14 1.78 -7.19
C ILE A 107 -13.79 2.05 -5.83
N GLU A 108 -13.06 2.77 -5.00
CA GLU A 108 -13.50 3.18 -3.68
C GLU A 108 -14.47 4.37 -3.72
N CYS A 109 -15.27 4.51 -2.67
CA CYS A 109 -16.03 5.74 -2.48
C CYS A 109 -15.09 6.89 -2.03
N GLY A 110 -15.03 7.95 -2.82
CA GLY A 110 -14.22 9.14 -2.55
C GLY A 110 -14.91 10.22 -1.72
N GLN A 111 -14.28 11.39 -1.61
CA GLN A 111 -14.83 12.55 -0.92
C GLN A 111 -16.08 13.15 -1.62
N HIS A 112 -16.19 12.95 -2.93
CA HIS A 112 -17.29 13.43 -3.78
C HIS A 112 -18.48 12.47 -3.84
N CYS A 113 -18.44 11.37 -3.09
CA CYS A 113 -19.59 10.46 -2.99
C CYS A 113 -20.59 10.97 -1.95
N GLY A 114 -21.90 10.92 -2.27
CA GLY A 114 -22.97 11.25 -1.35
C GLY A 114 -23.17 10.26 -0.20
N CYS A 115 -22.49 9.10 -0.25
CA CYS A 115 -22.61 8.06 0.77
C CYS A 115 -21.95 8.46 2.10
N MET A 116 -22.42 7.85 3.18
CA MET A 116 -21.95 8.20 4.53
C MET A 116 -20.44 8.02 4.70
N ALA A 117 -19.85 8.79 5.63
CA ALA A 117 -18.42 8.72 5.94
C ALA A 117 -17.94 7.32 6.33
N LYS A 118 -18.82 6.50 6.94
CA LYS A 118 -18.55 5.10 7.32
C LYS A 118 -18.85 4.07 6.23
N CYS A 119 -18.98 4.49 4.97
CA CYS A 119 -19.21 3.58 3.86
C CYS A 119 -18.10 2.52 3.78
N LYS A 120 -18.47 1.23 3.78
CA LYS A 120 -17.54 0.10 3.79
C LYS A 120 -16.72 -0.09 2.50
N ARG A 121 -17.01 0.70 1.46
CA ARG A 121 -16.22 0.76 0.21
C ARG A 121 -15.04 1.74 0.27
N ARG A 122 -14.72 2.28 1.46
CA ARG A 122 -13.53 3.10 1.72
C ARG A 122 -12.47 2.19 2.37
N LEU A 123 -11.57 1.60 1.58
CA LEU A 123 -10.63 0.57 2.06
C LEU A 123 -9.25 1.14 2.38
N THR A 124 -8.70 1.96 1.48
CA THR A 124 -7.36 2.55 1.58
C THR A 124 -7.26 3.58 2.69
N ARG A 125 -8.36 4.29 3.00
CA ARG A 125 -8.39 5.32 4.05
C ARG A 125 -8.46 4.72 5.46
N ASP A 126 -9.13 3.59 5.61
CA ASP A 126 -9.20 2.84 6.87
C ASP A 126 -8.10 1.78 6.86
N THR A 127 -6.84 2.21 6.66
CA THR A 127 -5.68 1.34 6.50
C THR A 127 -5.75 0.22 7.53
N ILE A 128 -5.97 -1.01 7.07
CA ILE A 128 -5.98 -2.17 7.96
C ILE A 128 -4.52 -2.49 8.26
N MET A 129 -3.89 -1.66 9.08
CA MET A 129 -2.50 -1.86 9.47
C MET A 129 -2.41 -3.20 10.19
N LYS A 130 -1.71 -4.14 9.55
CA LYS A 130 -1.43 -5.45 10.11
C LYS A 130 -0.25 -5.31 11.06
N ASN A 131 -0.24 -6.10 12.13
CA ASN A 131 0.96 -6.23 12.94
C ASN A 131 2.06 -6.86 12.07
N ILE A 132 3.05 -6.06 11.70
CA ILE A 132 4.17 -6.42 10.84
C ILE A 132 5.50 -5.99 11.47
N GLU A 133 6.57 -6.67 11.09
CA GLU A 133 7.94 -6.33 11.44
C GLU A 133 8.83 -6.38 10.19
N VAL A 134 9.88 -5.57 10.16
CA VAL A 134 10.96 -5.69 9.18
C VAL A 134 12.07 -6.54 9.79
N ARG A 135 12.43 -7.65 9.15
CA ARG A 135 13.51 -8.53 9.61
C ARG A 135 14.60 -8.65 8.55
N TYR A 136 15.86 -8.54 8.95
CA TYR A 136 16.97 -8.88 8.08
C TYR A 136 17.11 -10.39 7.93
N LYS A 137 17.19 -10.85 6.69
CA LYS A 137 17.50 -12.23 6.32
C LYS A 137 18.76 -12.24 5.43
N PRO A 138 19.73 -13.15 5.66
CA PRO A 138 21.00 -13.16 4.92
C PRO A 138 20.87 -13.30 3.39
N ASP A 139 19.83 -13.97 2.90
CA ASP A 139 19.58 -14.31 1.50
C ASP A 139 18.82 -13.24 0.73
N VAL A 140 17.89 -12.53 1.38
CA VAL A 140 16.98 -11.57 0.73
C VAL A 140 17.04 -10.15 1.31
N GLY A 141 17.89 -9.90 2.29
CA GLY A 141 18.03 -8.58 2.92
C GLY A 141 16.89 -8.25 3.89
N PHE A 142 16.50 -6.98 3.98
CA PHE A 142 15.40 -6.55 4.85
C PHE A 142 14.06 -6.95 4.23
N THR A 143 13.25 -7.68 5.00
CA THR A 143 11.98 -8.23 4.53
C THR A 143 10.86 -7.91 5.51
N VAL A 144 9.69 -7.53 4.99
CA VAL A 144 8.47 -7.36 5.79
C VAL A 144 7.88 -8.73 6.13
N ILE A 145 7.59 -8.96 7.39
CA ILE A 145 7.03 -10.20 7.93
C ILE A 145 5.74 -9.89 8.68
N ALA A 146 4.69 -10.67 8.44
CA ALA A 146 3.46 -10.61 9.22
C ALA A 146 3.65 -11.27 10.59
N CYS A 147 3.26 -10.58 11.65
CA CYS A 147 3.28 -11.07 13.04
C CYS A 147 1.93 -11.67 13.46
N GLN A 148 1.01 -11.81 12.52
CA GLN A 148 -0.33 -12.33 12.71
C GLN A 148 -0.79 -13.07 11.44
N HIS A 149 -1.78 -13.94 11.59
CA HIS A 149 -2.46 -14.54 10.44
C HIS A 149 -3.18 -13.46 9.61
N ILE A 150 -2.97 -13.50 8.29
CA ILE A 150 -3.65 -12.64 7.31
C ILE A 150 -4.46 -13.56 6.41
N ALA A 151 -5.79 -13.42 6.45
CA ALA A 151 -6.66 -14.24 5.62
C ALA A 151 -6.53 -13.85 4.13
N ALA A 152 -6.66 -14.83 3.24
CA ALA A 152 -6.54 -14.61 1.79
C ALA A 152 -7.47 -13.48 1.29
N GLY A 153 -6.98 -12.59 0.44
CA GLY A 153 -7.74 -11.46 -0.09
C GLY A 153 -7.85 -10.25 0.85
N MET A 154 -7.32 -10.31 2.09
CA MET A 154 -7.24 -9.11 2.93
C MET A 154 -6.18 -8.14 2.40
N PRO A 155 -6.48 -6.83 2.30
CA PRO A 155 -5.46 -5.81 2.10
C PRO A 155 -4.41 -5.84 3.21
N ILE A 156 -3.15 -5.58 2.84
CA ILE A 156 -2.01 -5.57 3.76
C ILE A 156 -1.52 -4.13 3.97
N MET A 157 -0.99 -3.51 2.92
CA MET A 157 -0.46 -2.15 2.95
C MET A 157 -0.37 -1.58 1.53
N ASN A 158 -0.18 -0.26 1.44
CA ASN A 158 0.05 0.42 0.17
C ASN A 158 1.55 0.47 -0.14
N TYR A 159 1.90 0.39 -1.43
CA TYR A 159 3.25 0.74 -1.88
C TYR A 159 3.30 2.26 -2.03
N ILE A 160 3.79 2.95 -1.01
CA ILE A 160 3.83 4.43 -0.94
C ILE A 160 5.21 4.94 -1.39
N GLY A 161 5.21 6.04 -2.12
CA GLY A 161 6.44 6.70 -2.56
C GLY A 161 6.17 7.95 -3.41
N ASN A 162 7.22 8.42 -4.06
CA ASN A 162 7.18 9.48 -5.06
C ASN A 162 6.63 8.92 -6.38
N VAL A 163 5.53 9.50 -6.87
CA VAL A 163 4.93 9.12 -8.15
C VAL A 163 5.50 10.03 -9.22
N VAL A 164 6.21 9.44 -10.18
CA VAL A 164 6.92 10.12 -11.27
C VAL A 164 6.55 9.47 -12.59
N ILE A 165 6.75 10.18 -13.71
CA ILE A 165 6.70 9.53 -15.03
C ILE A 165 8.08 8.97 -15.41
N GLN A 166 8.11 8.02 -16.34
CA GLN A 166 9.32 7.31 -16.76
C GLN A 166 10.40 8.27 -17.29
N GLU A 167 10.01 9.29 -18.05
CA GLU A 167 10.94 10.32 -18.53
C GLU A 167 11.61 11.09 -17.38
N GLU A 168 10.90 11.35 -16.28
CA GLU A 168 11.46 11.98 -15.07
C GLU A 168 12.39 11.02 -14.34
N LEU A 169 12.03 9.73 -14.29
CA LEU A 169 12.86 8.71 -13.69
C LEU A 169 14.19 8.57 -14.45
N GLU A 170 14.16 8.40 -15.77
CA GLU A 170 15.35 8.19 -16.61
C GLU A 170 16.37 9.32 -16.52
N LYS A 171 15.92 10.57 -16.42
CA LYS A 171 16.80 11.73 -16.21
C LYS A 171 17.49 11.70 -14.84
N ASN A 172 16.87 11.04 -13.86
CA ASN A 172 17.34 10.93 -12.48
C ASN A 172 17.96 9.56 -12.15
N LEU A 173 17.88 8.55 -13.01
CA LEU A 173 18.45 7.20 -12.78
C LEU A 173 19.98 7.22 -12.60
N ASN A 174 20.65 8.27 -13.09
CA ASN A 174 22.06 8.52 -12.82
C ASN A 174 22.35 9.00 -11.38
N ALA A 175 21.31 9.25 -10.58
CA ALA A 175 21.40 9.66 -9.19
C ALA A 175 20.94 8.53 -8.26
N ILE A 176 21.90 7.69 -7.88
CA ILE A 176 22.00 7.07 -6.54
C ILE A 176 21.22 5.75 -6.27
N TRP A 177 20.08 5.44 -6.90
CA TRP A 177 19.17 4.38 -6.38
C TRP A 177 18.93 3.12 -7.23
N GLY A 178 19.34 3.11 -8.51
CA GLY A 178 18.97 2.03 -9.42
C GLY A 178 17.44 1.88 -9.55
N THR A 179 16.97 0.67 -9.89
CA THR A 179 15.54 0.34 -10.04
C THR A 179 14.97 -0.50 -8.89
N ASP A 180 15.78 -0.77 -7.86
CA ASP A 180 15.46 -1.73 -6.79
C ASP A 180 14.23 -1.35 -5.95
N TYR A 181 13.87 -0.06 -5.94
CA TYR A 181 12.72 0.49 -5.21
C TYR A 181 11.69 1.14 -6.14
N THR A 182 11.55 0.60 -7.34
CA THR A 182 10.58 1.09 -8.33
C THR A 182 9.42 0.11 -8.47
N PHE A 183 8.19 0.63 -8.39
CA PHE A 183 6.99 -0.10 -8.77
C PHE A 183 6.44 0.47 -10.08
N ASN A 184 6.29 -0.40 -11.07
CA ASN A 184 5.79 -0.02 -12.39
C ASN A 184 4.26 0.04 -12.38
N PHE A 185 3.71 1.24 -12.47
CA PHE A 185 2.29 1.45 -12.72
C PHE A 185 2.04 1.48 -14.24
N HIS A 186 0.81 1.19 -14.67
CA HIS A 186 0.42 1.24 -16.09
C HIS A 186 0.69 2.64 -16.70
N ASN A 187 1.00 2.69 -18.00
CA ASN A 187 1.29 3.93 -18.77
C ASN A 187 2.44 4.80 -18.23
N GLU A 188 3.69 4.33 -18.32
CA GLU A 188 4.91 5.10 -18.01
C GLU A 188 4.98 5.74 -16.61
N VAL A 189 4.00 5.54 -15.72
CA VAL A 189 4.04 6.05 -14.35
C VAL A 189 4.77 5.06 -13.44
N ARG A 190 5.57 5.58 -12.52
CA ARG A 190 6.41 4.81 -11.59
C ARG A 190 6.21 5.35 -10.18
N VAL A 191 6.18 4.46 -9.21
CA VAL A 191 6.30 4.83 -7.79
C VAL A 191 7.71 4.49 -7.34
N LEU A 192 8.46 5.51 -6.90
CA LEU A 192 9.82 5.40 -6.39
C LEU A 192 9.80 5.65 -4.88
N PHE A 193 10.47 4.79 -4.11
CA PHE A 193 10.72 5.05 -2.70
C PHE A 193 11.85 6.05 -2.47
#